data_AF-A0AA35QS78-F1
#
_entry.id   AF-A0AA35QS78-F1
#
_cell.length_a   1.000
_cell.length_b   1.000
_cell.length_c   1.000
_cell.angle_alpha   90.00
_cell.angle_beta   90.00
_cell.angle_gamma   90.00
#
_symmetry.space_group_name_H-M   'P 1'
#
loop_
_entity.id
_entity.type
_entity.pdbx_description
1 polymer ?
#
loop_
_entity_poly.entity_id
_entity_poly.type
_entity_poly.pdbx_seq_one_letter_code
_entity_poly.pdbx_strand_id
1 'polypeptide(L)'
;MLATRNARFAMSLVMLLILGLVVACGGAASDDAATATDSAGADAPAGADATVPPTATQPPSDAAEIATPAPLAGNAPLMLRAPEDDPKRGGILQWAGLSDSPHFDMHQCNTAACAQPQGPFFDNLLRYSPFDGGKEILPDLAYNWEVSDDGLIYTFHLRDGVLFHDGAELTSDDIKATFDRIIYPPVGMISPRQSIFEAVAEIRTVDPLTVEFELKAPRAFLPAAIASGWNVIERKQTLDDNNLDVKKVKPGTMEHPGTGPFILEDHQAGEFWKSEKNPNYWNPDLPYVDGIQHNHLAYGPATGAALIAGRVDYVYGAGADLRDDIRQNYADTHTVVVYPIPSIGGMFVNHESGPLGDPQVRRAIS
;
A
#
# COMPACT_ATOMS: atom_id res chain seq x y z
N MET A 1 71.09 4.44 6.34
CA MET A 1 70.98 4.21 7.80
C MET A 1 69.74 3.35 8.01
N LEU A 2 69.93 2.03 7.98
CA LEU A 2 69.79 1.11 9.13
C LEU A 2 68.38 1.14 9.74
N ALA A 3 67.53 0.16 9.40
CA ALA A 3 67.29 -1.10 10.16
C ALA A 3 66.04 -0.90 11.05
N THR A 4 65.03 -1.79 11.11
CA THR A 4 65.12 -3.25 11.19
C THR A 4 63.78 -3.89 10.79
N ARG A 5 63.91 -5.11 10.25
CA ARG A 5 62.86 -6.05 9.83
C ARG A 5 62.60 -7.07 10.96
N ASN A 6 61.44 -7.74 10.87
CA ASN A 6 61.13 -9.12 11.30
C ASN A 6 60.79 -9.43 12.76
N ALA A 7 59.70 -10.22 12.90
CA ALA A 7 59.50 -11.46 13.68
C ALA A 7 58.13 -11.43 14.41
N ARG A 8 57.29 -12.47 14.50
CA ARG A 8 57.29 -13.88 14.06
C ARG A 8 55.87 -14.44 14.33
N PHE A 9 55.28 -15.09 13.34
CA PHE A 9 54.57 -16.37 13.39
C PHE A 9 54.52 -17.13 14.75
N ALA A 10 53.32 -17.70 15.00
CA ALA A 10 53.05 -19.09 15.43
C ALA A 10 52.35 -19.30 16.80
N MET A 11 51.18 -19.94 16.70
CA MET A 11 50.85 -21.26 17.30
C MET A 11 49.85 -21.35 18.47
N SER A 12 48.94 -22.33 18.31
CA SER A 12 48.14 -23.07 19.29
C SER A 12 46.76 -22.49 19.66
N LEU A 13 45.61 -23.06 19.26
CA LEU A 13 45.08 -24.44 19.37
C LEU A 13 44.64 -24.83 20.79
N VAL A 14 43.33 -24.73 21.07
CA VAL A 14 42.46 -25.57 21.95
C VAL A 14 41.03 -25.19 21.51
N MET A 15 40.17 -25.94 20.82
CA MET A 15 39.72 -27.35 20.83
C MET A 15 39.19 -27.84 22.19
N LEU A 16 37.87 -27.72 22.39
CA LEU A 16 37.13 -28.71 23.19
C LEU A 16 35.76 -28.99 22.56
N LEU A 17 35.70 -30.14 21.89
CA LEU A 17 34.50 -30.92 21.62
C LEU A 17 34.01 -31.53 22.94
N ILE A 18 32.69 -31.56 23.16
CA ILE A 18 32.05 -32.61 23.97
C ILE A 18 30.91 -33.20 23.14
N LEU A 19 31.18 -34.36 22.54
CA LEU A 19 30.20 -35.33 22.09
C LEU A 19 30.24 -36.48 23.10
N GLY A 20 29.10 -36.83 23.69
CA GLY A 20 28.96 -37.98 24.58
C GLY A 20 27.71 -38.77 24.21
N LEU A 21 27.89 -39.78 23.37
CA LEU A 21 26.93 -40.84 23.08
C LEU A 21 27.24 -42.01 24.03
N VAL A 22 26.25 -42.56 24.74
CA VAL A 22 26.35 -43.90 25.35
C VAL A 22 25.08 -44.69 25.02
N VAL A 23 25.33 -45.94 24.69
CA VAL A 23 24.49 -46.96 24.05
C VAL A 23 23.73 -47.82 25.07
N ALA A 24 22.52 -48.20 24.67
CA ALA A 24 21.68 -49.38 24.93
C ALA A 24 21.89 -50.33 26.15
N CYS A 25 20.75 -50.69 26.75
CA CYS A 25 20.25 -52.06 27.04
C CYS A 25 18.70 -51.91 27.07
N GLY A 26 17.81 -52.76 26.53
CA GLY A 26 17.86 -54.17 26.17
C GLY A 26 16.78 -54.93 26.97
N GLY A 27 15.71 -55.40 26.30
CA GLY A 27 14.74 -56.40 26.80
C GLY A 27 13.48 -55.83 27.48
N ALA A 28 12.26 -56.35 27.31
CA ALA A 28 11.84 -57.63 26.74
C ALA A 28 10.39 -57.54 26.22
N ALA A 29 10.13 -58.41 25.26
CA ALA A 29 8.82 -58.74 24.72
C ALA A 29 7.93 -59.42 25.78
N SER A 30 6.62 -59.27 25.62
CA SER A 30 5.67 -60.35 25.86
C SER A 30 4.62 -60.31 24.76
N ASP A 31 4.72 -61.28 23.84
CA ASP A 31 3.61 -61.75 23.04
C ASP A 31 2.46 -62.14 23.98
N ASP A 32 1.24 -61.74 23.62
CA ASP A 32 0.10 -62.65 23.77
C ASP A 32 -0.81 -62.44 22.57
N ALA A 33 -0.80 -63.45 21.70
CA ALA A 33 -1.73 -63.63 20.62
C ALA A 33 -2.93 -64.43 21.13
N ALA A 34 -4.13 -63.88 21.01
CA ALA A 34 -5.42 -64.57 20.92
C ALA A 34 -6.47 -63.49 20.58
N THR A 35 -7.39 -63.60 19.65
CA THR A 35 -7.86 -64.68 18.78
C THR A 35 -8.72 -64.00 17.73
N ALA A 36 -8.63 -64.43 16.48
CA ALA A 36 -9.62 -64.10 15.46
C ALA A 36 -10.94 -64.83 15.78
N THR A 37 -12.05 -64.09 15.75
CA THR A 37 -13.36 -64.66 15.41
C THR A 37 -14.02 -63.79 14.36
N ASP A 38 -14.20 -64.43 13.22
CA ASP A 38 -14.95 -64.03 12.05
C ASP A 38 -16.46 -63.97 12.36
N SER A 39 -17.16 -62.97 11.83
CA SER A 39 -18.58 -63.08 11.51
C SER A 39 -18.93 -62.11 10.39
N ALA A 40 -19.02 -62.65 9.18
CA ALA A 40 -19.61 -62.05 8.00
C ALA A 40 -21.12 -61.78 8.17
N GLY A 41 -21.62 -60.77 7.42
CA GLY A 41 -22.93 -60.87 6.76
C GLY A 41 -23.88 -59.68 6.90
N ALA A 42 -24.08 -58.98 5.75
CA ALA A 42 -25.27 -58.22 5.33
C ALA A 42 -25.61 -56.94 6.12
N ASP A 43 -26.06 -55.82 5.55
CA ASP A 43 -26.77 -55.58 4.29
C ASP A 43 -26.55 -54.13 3.83
N ALA A 44 -26.54 -53.89 2.53
CA ALA A 44 -26.68 -52.56 1.94
C ALA A 44 -28.12 -52.05 2.10
N PRO A 45 -28.33 -50.73 1.96
CA PRO A 45 -29.23 -50.36 0.88
C PRO A 45 -28.69 -49.22 0.02
N ALA A 46 -28.82 -49.44 -1.29
CA ALA A 46 -28.87 -48.41 -2.30
C ALA A 46 -30.16 -47.60 -2.13
N GLY A 47 -30.03 -46.28 -2.11
CA GLY A 47 -31.12 -45.32 -2.18
C GLY A 47 -30.59 -44.08 -2.87
N ALA A 48 -30.72 -44.05 -4.19
CA ALA A 48 -30.47 -42.88 -4.99
C ALA A 48 -31.47 -41.79 -4.59
N ASP A 49 -30.97 -40.63 -4.19
CA ASP A 49 -31.76 -39.40 -4.22
C ASP A 49 -30.94 -38.35 -4.95
N ALA A 50 -31.48 -37.92 -6.09
CA ALA A 50 -30.88 -36.93 -6.97
C ALA A 50 -30.99 -35.57 -6.27
N THR A 51 -29.92 -35.15 -5.60
CA THR A 51 -29.83 -33.78 -5.08
C THR A 51 -29.65 -32.82 -6.25
N VAL A 52 -30.74 -32.10 -6.52
CA VAL A 52 -30.83 -30.90 -7.36
C VAL A 52 -29.59 -30.01 -7.14
N PRO A 53 -28.86 -29.58 -8.20
CA PRO A 53 -27.77 -28.64 -8.03
C PRO A 53 -28.32 -27.32 -7.46
N PRO A 54 -27.61 -26.65 -6.53
CA PRO A 54 -28.08 -25.37 -6.04
C PRO A 54 -28.21 -24.40 -7.21
N THR A 55 -29.42 -23.91 -7.44
CA THR A 55 -29.72 -22.81 -8.35
C THR A 55 -28.73 -21.68 -8.05
N ALA A 56 -27.89 -21.33 -9.02
CA ALA A 56 -27.04 -20.17 -8.94
C ALA A 56 -27.95 -18.94 -8.74
N THR A 57 -27.95 -18.40 -7.52
CA THR A 57 -28.59 -17.13 -7.24
C THR A 57 -27.92 -16.10 -8.16
N GLN A 58 -28.67 -15.52 -9.09
CA GLN A 58 -28.18 -14.42 -9.89
C GLN A 58 -27.63 -13.33 -8.94
N PRO A 59 -26.46 -12.75 -9.24
CA PRO A 59 -26.05 -11.55 -8.52
C PRO A 59 -27.14 -10.48 -8.71
N PRO A 60 -27.47 -9.70 -7.66
CA PRO A 60 -28.47 -8.65 -7.78
C PRO A 60 -28.11 -7.73 -8.95
N SER A 61 -29.07 -7.46 -9.84
CA SER A 61 -28.87 -6.70 -11.07
C SER A 61 -28.76 -5.19 -10.85
N ASP A 62 -28.33 -4.77 -9.67
CA ASP A 62 -28.16 -3.37 -9.33
C ASP A 62 -26.67 -3.07 -9.41
N ALA A 63 -26.18 -2.99 -10.66
CA ALA A 63 -25.00 -2.20 -10.94
C ALA A 63 -25.37 -0.77 -10.54
N ALA A 64 -24.98 -0.38 -9.33
CA ALA A 64 -25.07 1.01 -8.90
C ALA A 64 -24.34 1.84 -9.96
N GLU A 65 -25.11 2.61 -10.71
CA GLU A 65 -24.64 3.61 -11.64
C GLU A 65 -23.68 4.50 -10.85
N ILE A 66 -22.38 4.44 -11.15
CA ILE A 66 -21.42 5.38 -10.62
C ILE A 66 -21.85 6.72 -11.20
N ALA A 67 -22.57 7.50 -10.40
CA ALA A 67 -23.04 8.80 -10.81
C ALA A 67 -21.82 9.61 -11.26
N THR A 68 -21.81 10.03 -12.52
CA THR A 68 -20.93 11.11 -12.97
C THR A 68 -21.21 12.28 -12.04
N PRO A 69 -20.25 12.74 -11.22
CA PRO A 69 -20.52 13.85 -10.32
C PRO A 69 -20.95 15.04 -11.17
N ALA A 70 -22.09 15.63 -10.82
CA ALA A 70 -22.47 16.92 -11.37
C ALA A 70 -21.31 17.89 -11.13
N PRO A 71 -20.95 18.74 -12.11
CA PRO A 71 -19.96 19.78 -11.87
C PRO A 71 -20.39 20.55 -10.62
N LEU A 72 -19.50 20.62 -9.63
CA LEU A 72 -19.78 21.24 -8.34
C LEU A 72 -20.42 22.61 -8.58
N ALA A 73 -21.71 22.72 -8.30
CA ALA A 73 -22.45 23.94 -8.49
C ALA A 73 -22.00 24.95 -7.43
N GLY A 74 -21.29 25.98 -7.86
CA GLY A 74 -20.85 27.10 -7.03
C GLY A 74 -19.35 27.10 -6.76
N ASN A 75 -18.76 28.29 -6.64
CA ASN A 75 -17.34 28.59 -6.42
C ASN A 75 -16.75 28.05 -5.10
N ALA A 76 -17.15 26.87 -4.61
CA ALA A 76 -16.40 26.14 -3.61
C ALA A 76 -15.05 25.75 -4.25
N PRO A 77 -13.92 26.06 -3.60
CA PRO A 77 -12.62 25.92 -4.24
C PRO A 77 -12.39 24.45 -4.58
N LEU A 78 -11.87 24.20 -5.78
CA LEU A 78 -11.36 22.92 -6.29
C LEU A 78 -10.15 22.42 -5.47
N MET A 79 -10.09 22.70 -4.18
CA MET A 79 -8.94 22.62 -3.30
C MET A 79 -9.36 21.90 -2.01
N LEU A 80 -8.54 20.96 -1.56
CA LEU A 80 -8.77 20.23 -0.32
C LEU A 80 -8.55 21.16 0.89
N ARG A 81 -9.48 21.15 1.86
CA ARG A 81 -9.36 21.88 3.13
C ARG A 81 -10.03 21.11 4.27
N ALA A 82 -9.65 21.38 5.50
CA ALA A 82 -10.29 20.85 6.70
C ALA A 82 -11.78 21.21 6.71
N PRO A 83 -12.63 20.33 7.28
CA PRO A 83 -14.06 20.58 7.39
C PRO A 83 -14.40 21.66 8.43
N GLU A 84 -13.49 21.95 9.35
CA GLU A 84 -13.63 22.99 10.38
C GLU A 84 -13.23 24.37 9.87
N ASP A 85 -13.89 25.42 10.37
CA ASP A 85 -13.72 26.80 9.88
C ASP A 85 -12.35 27.40 10.26
N ASP A 86 -11.75 26.99 11.37
CA ASP A 86 -10.46 27.47 11.88
C ASP A 86 -9.57 26.30 12.33
N PRO A 87 -8.99 25.54 11.38
CA PRO A 87 -8.16 24.40 11.70
C PRO A 87 -6.87 24.85 12.39
N LYS A 88 -6.48 24.14 13.44
CA LYS A 88 -5.22 24.41 14.14
C LYS A 88 -4.04 24.26 13.16
N ARG A 89 -3.21 25.29 13.08
CA ARG A 89 -1.98 25.29 12.28
C ARG A 89 -0.73 25.14 13.15
N GLY A 90 0.31 24.59 12.54
CA GLY A 90 1.63 24.41 13.10
C GLY A 90 1.81 23.14 13.94
N GLY A 91 3.06 22.90 14.32
CA GLY A 91 3.49 21.71 15.06
C GLY A 91 3.89 20.54 14.17
N ILE A 92 4.44 19.49 14.79
CA ILE A 92 4.86 18.27 14.11
C ILE A 92 3.89 17.15 14.48
N LEU A 93 3.29 16.53 13.46
CA LEU A 93 2.47 15.33 13.67
C LEU A 93 3.38 14.14 13.96
N GLN A 94 3.31 13.59 15.17
CA GLN A 94 3.98 12.35 15.54
C GLN A 94 3.13 11.16 15.12
N TRP A 95 3.45 10.56 13.98
CA TRP A 95 2.71 9.44 13.42
C TRP A 95 3.44 8.13 13.70
N ALA A 96 2.81 7.17 14.38
CA ALA A 96 3.27 5.79 14.41
C ALA A 96 2.71 5.00 13.22
N GLY A 97 3.61 4.48 12.39
CA GLY A 97 3.26 3.63 11.27
C GLY A 97 4.07 2.32 11.26
N LEU A 98 3.99 1.65 10.12
CA LEU A 98 4.67 0.37 9.89
C LEU A 98 6.20 0.50 9.88
N SER A 99 6.86 -0.63 9.63
CA SER A 99 8.31 -0.68 9.43
C SER A 99 8.77 0.20 8.27
N ASP A 100 10.08 0.37 8.16
CA ASP A 100 10.70 1.04 7.03
C ASP A 100 10.35 0.38 5.70
N SER A 101 10.42 1.19 4.64
CA SER A 101 10.11 0.75 3.30
C SER A 101 11.21 -0.16 2.74
N PRO A 102 10.89 -1.30 2.08
CA PRO A 102 11.88 -2.14 1.42
C PRO A 102 12.60 -1.44 0.26
N HIS A 103 11.96 -0.44 -0.35
CA HIS A 103 12.52 0.41 -1.41
C HIS A 103 11.68 1.68 -1.59
N PHE A 104 12.14 2.61 -2.42
CA PHE A 104 11.54 3.94 -2.58
C PHE A 104 10.54 4.09 -3.73
N ASP A 105 10.31 3.01 -4.46
CA ASP A 105 9.42 3.02 -5.61
C ASP A 105 7.97 2.67 -5.25
N MET A 106 7.09 3.67 -5.28
CA MET A 106 5.68 3.52 -4.94
C MET A 106 4.90 2.69 -5.98
N HIS A 107 5.27 2.76 -7.26
CA HIS A 107 4.58 1.99 -8.29
C HIS A 107 4.94 0.51 -8.25
N GLN A 108 6.14 0.15 -7.78
CA GLN A 108 6.56 -1.25 -7.62
C GLN A 108 6.20 -1.86 -6.25
N CYS A 109 5.93 -1.04 -5.22
CA CYS A 109 5.64 -1.56 -3.89
C CYS A 109 4.16 -1.92 -3.70
N ASN A 110 3.82 -2.89 -2.84
CA ASN A 110 2.44 -3.28 -2.52
C ASN A 110 2.11 -3.26 -1.01
N THR A 111 2.99 -2.72 -0.17
CA THR A 111 2.84 -2.75 1.30
C THR A 111 2.62 -1.36 1.88
N ALA A 112 1.72 -1.22 2.85
CA ALA A 112 1.50 0.06 3.53
C ALA A 112 2.79 0.63 4.18
N ALA A 113 3.80 -0.20 4.47
CA ALA A 113 5.14 0.22 4.90
C ALA A 113 5.85 1.12 3.87
N CYS A 114 5.54 0.99 2.58
CA CYS A 114 5.99 1.94 1.56
C CYS A 114 5.10 3.19 1.54
N ALA A 115 3.79 3.00 1.42
CA ALA A 115 2.86 4.08 1.14
C ALA A 115 2.73 5.09 2.28
N GLN A 116 2.75 4.64 3.53
CA GLN A 116 2.57 5.51 4.69
C GLN A 116 3.67 6.58 4.80
N PRO A 117 4.97 6.23 4.87
CA PRO A 117 6.02 7.24 5.02
C PRO A 117 6.26 8.05 3.74
N GLN A 118 6.00 7.50 2.55
CA GLN A 118 6.36 8.14 1.28
C GLN A 118 5.23 8.95 0.63
N GLY A 119 3.98 8.55 0.85
CA GLY A 119 2.80 9.21 0.28
C GLY A 119 2.77 10.73 0.48
N PRO A 120 3.14 11.29 1.65
CA PRO A 120 3.13 12.74 1.87
C PRO A 120 4.03 13.56 0.94
N PHE A 121 4.98 12.93 0.24
CA PHE A 121 5.89 13.60 -0.68
C PHE A 121 5.30 13.82 -2.07
N PHE A 122 4.23 13.14 -2.42
CA PHE A 122 3.65 13.16 -3.76
C PHE A 122 2.17 13.53 -3.73
N ASP A 123 1.65 14.01 -4.87
CA ASP A 123 0.22 14.02 -5.14
C ASP A 123 -0.12 13.02 -6.25
N ASN A 124 -1.41 12.82 -6.45
CA ASN A 124 -1.95 11.98 -7.51
C ASN A 124 -2.60 12.85 -8.60
N LEU A 125 -2.96 12.24 -9.73
CA LEU A 125 -3.77 12.92 -10.75
C LEU A 125 -5.18 13.25 -10.22
N LEU A 126 -5.80 12.26 -9.56
CA LEU A 126 -7.06 12.36 -8.81
C LEU A 126 -6.85 11.75 -7.43
N ARG A 127 -7.76 11.98 -6.48
CA ARG A 127 -7.67 11.34 -5.16
C ARG A 127 -9.00 10.89 -4.61
N TYR A 128 -8.97 9.90 -3.73
CA TYR A 128 -10.12 9.55 -2.90
C TYR A 128 -10.37 10.63 -1.84
N SER A 129 -11.64 10.95 -1.59
CA SER A 129 -12.03 11.90 -0.55
C SER A 129 -11.64 11.38 0.84
N PRO A 130 -10.86 12.15 1.62
CA PRO A 130 -10.55 11.77 2.99
C PRO A 130 -11.74 11.99 3.94
N PHE A 131 -12.82 12.65 3.50
CA PHE A 131 -13.94 13.07 4.35
C PHE A 131 -15.08 12.07 4.42
N ASP A 132 -15.17 11.13 3.47
CA ASP A 132 -16.28 10.19 3.34
C ASP A 132 -15.84 8.71 3.36
N GLY A 133 -14.57 8.47 3.68
CA GLY A 133 -13.95 7.14 3.64
C GLY A 133 -13.54 6.69 2.23
N GLY A 134 -13.31 7.63 1.31
CA GLY A 134 -12.87 7.35 -0.06
C GLY A 134 -14.00 6.88 -0.98
N LYS A 135 -15.22 7.36 -0.76
CA LYS A 135 -16.37 7.04 -1.63
C LYS A 135 -16.41 7.94 -2.85
N GLU A 136 -16.11 9.23 -2.66
CA GLU A 136 -16.01 10.19 -3.74
C GLU A 136 -14.58 10.30 -4.26
N ILE A 137 -14.48 10.62 -5.54
CA ILE A 137 -13.22 10.96 -6.21
C ILE A 137 -13.18 12.47 -6.33
N LEU A 138 -12.13 13.06 -5.78
CA LEU A 138 -11.88 14.49 -5.79
C LEU A 138 -10.79 14.85 -6.79
N PRO A 139 -10.83 16.09 -7.33
CA PRO A 139 -9.69 16.68 -8.00
C PRO A 139 -8.43 16.68 -7.12
N ASP A 140 -7.29 16.40 -7.75
CA ASP A 140 -5.96 16.54 -7.14
C ASP A 140 -5.10 17.37 -8.08
N LEU A 141 -4.06 16.83 -8.72
CA LEU A 141 -3.30 17.57 -9.75
C LEU A 141 -4.13 17.92 -10.98
N ALA A 142 -5.08 17.06 -11.37
CA ALA A 142 -6.15 17.44 -12.30
C ALA A 142 -7.27 18.13 -11.51
N TYR A 143 -7.63 19.35 -11.92
CA TYR A 143 -8.73 20.10 -11.31
C TYR A 143 -10.09 19.72 -11.90
N ASN A 144 -10.12 19.15 -13.10
CA ASN A 144 -11.30 18.70 -13.83
C ASN A 144 -10.96 17.54 -14.77
N TRP A 145 -11.95 16.72 -15.12
CA TRP A 145 -11.84 15.77 -16.22
C TRP A 145 -13.16 15.60 -16.96
N GLU A 146 -13.07 15.24 -18.22
CA GLU A 146 -14.19 14.98 -19.12
C GLU A 146 -14.10 13.55 -19.66
N VAL A 147 -15.26 12.97 -19.98
CA VAL A 147 -15.34 11.64 -20.59
C VAL A 147 -16.15 11.78 -21.87
N SER A 148 -15.62 11.27 -22.98
CA SER A 148 -16.33 11.25 -24.26
C SER A 148 -17.62 10.44 -24.18
N ASP A 149 -18.58 10.72 -25.06
CA ASP A 149 -19.89 10.06 -25.09
C ASP A 149 -19.80 8.52 -25.24
N ASP A 150 -18.75 8.03 -25.90
CA ASP A 150 -18.48 6.59 -26.07
C ASP A 150 -17.70 5.96 -24.90
N GLY A 151 -17.26 6.76 -23.92
CA GLY A 151 -16.50 6.32 -22.76
C GLY A 151 -15.06 5.87 -23.08
N LEU A 152 -14.54 6.22 -24.26
CA LEU A 152 -13.22 5.80 -24.72
C LEU A 152 -12.12 6.82 -24.50
N ILE A 153 -12.45 8.11 -24.33
CA ILE A 153 -11.48 9.18 -24.10
C ILE A 153 -11.77 9.84 -22.77
N TYR A 154 -10.76 9.88 -21.91
CA TYR A 154 -10.78 10.65 -20.66
C TYR A 154 -9.78 11.81 -20.79
N THR A 155 -10.27 13.03 -20.75
CA THR A 155 -9.44 14.25 -20.86
C THR A 155 -9.30 14.86 -19.48
N PHE A 156 -8.08 15.00 -18.99
CA PHE A 156 -7.77 15.59 -17.69
C PHE A 156 -7.12 16.96 -17.85
N HIS A 157 -7.61 17.95 -17.11
CA HIS A 157 -7.07 19.31 -17.09
C HIS A 157 -6.28 19.53 -15.81
N LEU A 158 -4.99 19.82 -15.97
CA LEU A 158 -4.02 19.98 -14.90
C LEU A 158 -4.06 21.40 -14.35
N ARG A 159 -3.71 21.53 -13.07
CA ARG A 159 -3.49 22.84 -12.45
C ARG A 159 -2.27 23.50 -13.06
N ASP A 160 -2.39 24.79 -13.32
CA ASP A 160 -1.27 25.64 -13.73
C ASP A 160 -0.39 25.99 -12.51
N GLY A 161 0.92 26.16 -12.74
CA GLY A 161 1.88 26.60 -11.74
C GLY A 161 2.18 25.62 -10.60
N VAL A 162 1.83 24.33 -10.73
CA VAL A 162 2.25 23.31 -9.75
C VAL A 162 3.74 23.05 -9.91
N LEU A 163 4.46 23.09 -8.79
CA LEU A 163 5.90 22.85 -8.76
C LEU A 163 6.22 21.52 -8.08
N PHE A 164 7.19 20.81 -8.64
CA PHE A 164 7.94 19.78 -7.94
C PHE A 164 8.80 20.41 -6.83
N HIS A 165 9.24 19.61 -5.86
CA HIS A 165 10.08 20.07 -4.75
C HIS A 165 11.38 20.76 -5.21
N ASP A 166 11.92 20.39 -6.38
CA ASP A 166 13.10 20.99 -7.00
C ASP A 166 12.83 22.30 -7.75
N GLY A 167 11.56 22.74 -7.79
CA GLY A 167 11.10 23.96 -8.46
C GLY A 167 10.78 23.79 -9.94
N ALA A 168 10.89 22.58 -10.51
CA ALA A 168 10.43 22.32 -11.88
C ALA A 168 8.89 22.36 -11.94
N GLU A 169 8.34 22.85 -13.05
CA GLU A 169 6.89 22.85 -13.28
C GLU A 169 6.39 21.44 -13.63
N LEU A 170 5.24 21.07 -13.08
CA LEU A 170 4.50 19.88 -13.47
C LEU A 170 3.84 20.08 -14.83
N THR A 171 3.93 19.06 -15.69
CA THR A 171 3.30 19.06 -17.01
C THR A 171 2.58 17.74 -17.31
N SER A 172 1.79 17.72 -18.37
CA SER A 172 1.16 16.52 -18.91
C SER A 172 2.16 15.41 -19.28
N ASP A 173 3.41 15.76 -19.61
CA ASP A 173 4.46 14.78 -19.89
C ASP A 173 4.86 13.98 -18.65
N ASP A 174 4.78 14.56 -17.44
CA ASP A 174 5.01 13.86 -16.17
C ASP A 174 3.89 12.85 -15.89
N ILE A 175 2.64 13.24 -16.18
CA ILE A 175 1.49 12.35 -16.07
C ILE A 175 1.64 11.18 -17.04
N LYS A 176 1.96 11.48 -18.30
CA LYS A 176 2.19 10.46 -19.33
C LYS A 176 3.31 9.51 -18.92
N ALA A 177 4.47 10.02 -18.51
CA ALA A 177 5.60 9.19 -18.10
C ALA A 177 5.27 8.28 -16.91
N THR A 178 4.57 8.80 -15.92
CA THR A 178 4.10 8.05 -14.74
C THR A 178 3.21 6.89 -15.15
N PHE A 179 2.15 7.15 -15.91
CA PHE A 179 1.18 6.10 -16.24
C PHE A 179 1.69 5.16 -17.34
N ASP A 180 2.47 5.63 -18.32
CA ASP A 180 3.14 4.76 -19.29
C ASP A 180 4.05 3.75 -18.58
N ARG A 181 4.79 4.18 -17.54
CA ARG A 181 5.61 3.29 -16.72
C ARG A 181 4.77 2.25 -15.95
N ILE A 182 3.60 2.64 -15.43
CA ILE A 182 2.68 1.72 -14.73
C ILE A 182 2.10 0.67 -15.69
N ILE A 183 1.73 1.08 -16.91
CA ILE A 183 1.04 0.26 -17.92
C ILE A 183 2.02 -0.61 -18.71
N TYR A 184 3.17 -0.03 -19.06
CA TYR A 184 4.21 -0.61 -19.89
C TYR A 184 5.56 -0.62 -19.15
N PRO A 185 5.66 -1.29 -17.99
CA PRO A 185 6.92 -1.33 -17.24
C PRO A 185 8.01 -2.01 -18.08
N PRO A 186 9.28 -1.53 -18.01
CA PRO A 186 10.39 -2.16 -18.72
C PRO A 186 10.62 -3.60 -18.25
N VAL A 187 11.29 -4.38 -19.10
CA VAL A 187 11.63 -5.79 -18.80
C VAL A 187 12.39 -5.88 -17.46
N GLY A 188 11.91 -6.74 -16.56
CA GLY A 188 12.50 -6.91 -15.22
C GLY A 188 11.89 -6.02 -14.15
N MET A 189 11.01 -5.09 -14.51
CA MET A 189 10.22 -4.29 -13.59
C MET A 189 8.81 -4.88 -13.45
N ILE A 190 8.30 -4.91 -12.23
CA ILE A 190 6.94 -5.40 -11.95
C ILE A 190 6.10 -4.21 -11.49
N SER A 191 5.01 -3.94 -12.21
CA SER A 191 3.97 -3.00 -11.79
C SER A 191 2.77 -3.81 -11.27
N PRO A 192 2.52 -3.86 -9.95
CA PRO A 192 1.36 -4.55 -9.38
C PRO A 192 0.01 -3.99 -9.87
N ARG A 193 -0.01 -2.77 -10.44
CA ARG A 193 -1.22 -2.12 -10.97
C ARG A 193 -1.39 -2.29 -12.48
N GLN A 194 -0.46 -2.93 -13.18
CA GLN A 194 -0.48 -3.01 -14.64
C GLN A 194 -1.83 -3.51 -15.19
N SER A 195 -2.38 -4.58 -14.61
CA SER A 195 -3.67 -5.16 -15.05
C SER A 195 -4.87 -4.25 -14.80
N ILE A 196 -4.79 -3.30 -13.86
CA ILE A 196 -5.87 -2.34 -13.58
C ILE A 196 -6.04 -1.38 -14.77
N PHE A 197 -4.95 -1.07 -15.46
CA PHE A 197 -4.91 -0.13 -16.58
C PHE A 197 -4.82 -0.80 -17.95
N GLU A 198 -5.10 -2.10 -18.06
CA GLU A 198 -5.01 -2.86 -19.33
C GLU A 198 -5.86 -2.28 -20.48
N ALA A 199 -6.96 -1.62 -20.10
CA ALA A 199 -7.89 -0.97 -21.01
C ALA A 199 -7.30 0.29 -21.66
N VAL A 200 -6.28 0.91 -21.07
CA VAL A 200 -5.62 2.08 -21.64
C VAL A 200 -4.84 1.64 -22.89
N ALA A 201 -5.16 2.25 -24.02
CA ALA A 201 -4.46 2.09 -25.28
C ALA A 201 -3.26 3.03 -25.36
N GLU A 202 -3.52 4.31 -25.12
CA GLU A 202 -2.54 5.38 -25.30
C GLU A 202 -2.82 6.53 -24.32
N ILE A 203 -1.76 7.21 -23.91
CA ILE A 203 -1.85 8.47 -23.19
C ILE A 203 -1.21 9.55 -24.05
N ARG A 204 -1.95 10.62 -24.36
CA ARG A 204 -1.51 11.73 -25.22
C ARG A 204 -1.40 13.01 -24.42
N THR A 205 -0.33 13.76 -24.65
CA THR A 205 -0.15 15.10 -24.12
C THR A 205 -0.62 16.10 -25.17
N VAL A 206 -1.86 16.57 -25.02
CA VAL A 206 -2.49 17.50 -25.99
C VAL A 206 -1.79 18.86 -25.95
N ASP A 207 -1.50 19.31 -24.74
CA ASP A 207 -0.72 20.49 -24.40
C ASP A 207 -0.11 20.32 -23.00
N PRO A 208 0.73 21.24 -22.49
CA PRO A 208 1.38 21.08 -21.18
C PRO A 208 0.46 20.87 -19.98
N LEU A 209 -0.82 21.30 -20.05
CA LEU A 209 -1.79 21.21 -18.97
C LEU A 209 -3.00 20.34 -19.31
N THR A 210 -2.96 19.61 -20.43
CA THR A 210 -4.05 18.72 -20.87
C THR A 210 -3.50 17.35 -21.27
N VAL A 211 -4.01 16.30 -20.65
CA VAL A 211 -3.63 14.91 -20.94
C VAL A 211 -4.87 14.06 -21.23
N GLU A 212 -4.79 13.24 -22.27
CA GLU A 212 -5.87 12.35 -22.69
C GLU A 212 -5.48 10.88 -22.52
N PHE A 213 -6.38 10.10 -21.95
CA PHE A 213 -6.28 8.65 -21.85
C PHE A 213 -7.27 8.04 -22.85
N GLU A 214 -6.75 7.42 -23.91
CA GLU A 214 -7.54 6.66 -24.88
C GLU A 214 -7.64 5.20 -24.43
N LEU A 215 -8.85 4.65 -24.46
CA LEU A 215 -9.15 3.29 -24.03
C LEU A 215 -9.51 2.38 -25.21
N LYS A 216 -9.17 1.10 -25.09
CA LYS A 216 -9.56 0.02 -26.01
C LYS A 216 -11.03 -0.38 -25.85
N ALA A 217 -11.59 -0.11 -24.67
CA ALA A 217 -12.97 -0.40 -24.30
C ALA A 217 -13.40 0.50 -23.13
N PRO A 218 -14.70 0.84 -23.02
CA PRO A 218 -15.18 1.70 -21.95
C PRO A 218 -14.87 1.12 -20.56
N ARG A 219 -14.37 1.96 -19.65
CA ARG A 219 -13.98 1.53 -18.29
C ARG A 219 -14.37 2.58 -17.25
N ALA A 220 -15.63 2.54 -16.79
CA ALA A 220 -16.15 3.47 -15.80
C ALA A 220 -15.35 3.54 -14.48
N PHE A 221 -14.63 2.46 -14.13
CA PHE A 221 -13.76 2.41 -12.95
C PHE A 221 -12.44 3.18 -13.10
N LEU A 222 -12.08 3.68 -14.29
CA LEU A 222 -10.77 4.31 -14.53
C LEU A 222 -10.47 5.49 -13.57
N PRO A 223 -11.38 6.45 -13.31
CA PRO A 223 -11.10 7.53 -12.35
C PRO A 223 -10.77 7.00 -10.95
N ALA A 224 -11.46 5.95 -10.50
CA ALA A 224 -11.22 5.31 -9.21
C ALA A 224 -9.87 4.59 -9.17
N ALA A 225 -9.48 3.96 -10.28
CA ALA A 225 -8.15 3.38 -10.43
C ALA A 225 -7.07 4.47 -10.34
N ILE A 226 -7.22 5.56 -11.09
CA ILE A 226 -6.31 6.72 -11.08
C ILE A 226 -6.19 7.31 -9.66
N ALA A 227 -7.31 7.42 -8.94
CA ALA A 227 -7.39 8.03 -7.61
C ALA A 227 -6.63 7.30 -6.49
N SER A 228 -6.17 6.07 -6.74
CA SER A 228 -5.42 5.26 -5.77
C SER A 228 -4.11 5.95 -5.36
N GLY A 229 -3.86 6.08 -4.05
CA GLY A 229 -2.61 6.62 -3.46
C GLY A 229 -1.32 5.87 -3.83
N TRP A 230 -1.42 4.80 -4.61
CA TRP A 230 -0.28 4.09 -5.20
C TRP A 230 0.16 4.64 -6.54
N ASN A 231 -0.68 5.43 -7.22
CA ASN A 231 -0.41 6.00 -8.54
C ASN A 231 0.03 7.46 -8.39
N VAL A 232 0.97 7.68 -7.47
CA VAL A 232 1.62 8.97 -7.27
C VAL A 232 2.24 9.45 -8.57
N ILE A 233 2.18 10.76 -8.82
CA ILE A 233 2.81 11.35 -10.00
C ILE A 233 4.30 11.53 -9.76
N GLU A 234 5.08 10.98 -10.69
CA GLU A 234 6.53 11.04 -10.68
C GLU A 234 7.03 12.07 -11.68
N ARG A 235 8.12 12.76 -11.34
CA ARG A 235 8.78 13.66 -12.29
C ARG A 235 9.40 12.86 -13.42
N LYS A 236 9.06 13.17 -14.67
CA LYS A 236 9.57 12.48 -15.86
C LYS A 236 11.10 12.45 -15.91
N GLN A 237 11.73 13.58 -15.61
CA GLN A 237 13.19 13.68 -15.61
C GLN A 237 13.84 12.72 -14.60
N THR A 238 13.28 12.58 -13.39
CA THR A 238 13.76 11.62 -12.39
C THR A 238 13.63 10.19 -12.90
N LEU A 239 12.53 9.85 -13.56
CA LEU A 239 12.36 8.55 -14.18
C LEU A 239 13.41 8.32 -15.28
N ASP A 240 13.61 9.28 -16.18
CA ASP A 240 14.56 9.18 -17.29
C ASP A 240 16.00 9.01 -16.80
N ASP A 241 16.43 9.84 -15.84
CA ASP A 241 17.79 9.83 -15.29
C ASP A 241 18.14 8.52 -14.57
N ASN A 242 17.12 7.78 -14.12
CA ASN A 242 17.27 6.53 -13.39
C ASN A 242 16.84 5.29 -14.20
N ASN A 243 16.73 5.40 -15.53
CA ASN A 243 16.28 4.31 -16.40
C ASN A 243 14.96 3.68 -15.92
N LEU A 244 14.04 4.53 -15.46
CA LEU A 244 12.74 4.21 -14.88
C LEU A 244 12.79 3.44 -13.54
N ASP A 245 13.96 3.14 -12.95
CA ASP A 245 14.06 2.44 -11.66
C ASP A 245 14.43 3.39 -10.51
N VAL A 246 13.42 3.80 -9.75
CA VAL A 246 13.58 4.72 -8.62
C VAL A 246 13.66 4.02 -7.25
N LYS A 247 13.83 2.68 -7.20
CA LYS A 247 13.86 1.92 -5.93
C LYS A 247 14.91 2.41 -4.93
N LYS A 248 16.00 3.01 -5.43
CA LYS A 248 17.13 3.50 -4.63
C LYS A 248 17.22 5.02 -4.55
N VAL A 249 16.30 5.75 -5.18
CA VAL A 249 16.30 7.21 -5.20
C VAL A 249 15.33 7.69 -4.13
N LYS A 250 15.85 8.40 -3.12
CA LYS A 250 15.08 8.69 -1.91
C LYS A 250 14.01 9.77 -2.20
N PRO A 251 12.71 9.49 -1.96
CA PRO A 251 11.62 10.37 -2.35
C PRO A 251 11.53 11.59 -1.44
N GLY A 252 10.89 12.66 -1.93
CA GLY A 252 10.76 13.91 -1.18
C GLY A 252 12.09 14.67 -1.05
N THR A 253 13.11 14.27 -1.80
CA THR A 253 14.39 14.99 -1.92
C THR A 253 14.45 15.71 -3.27
N MET A 254 15.45 16.56 -3.48
CA MET A 254 15.64 17.21 -4.78
C MET A 254 16.06 16.23 -5.89
N GLU A 255 16.55 15.03 -5.54
CA GLU A 255 16.89 13.97 -6.51
C GLU A 255 15.67 13.17 -6.97
N HIS A 256 14.64 13.10 -6.11
CA HIS A 256 13.36 12.45 -6.38
C HIS A 256 12.23 13.34 -5.85
N PRO A 257 12.02 14.50 -6.50
CA PRO A 257 11.07 15.48 -6.04
C PRO A 257 9.66 15.02 -6.39
N GLY A 258 8.76 15.14 -5.43
CA GLY A 258 7.33 15.04 -5.70
C GLY A 258 6.69 16.42 -5.77
N THR A 259 5.37 16.48 -5.90
CA THR A 259 4.59 17.73 -5.82
C THR A 259 3.91 17.91 -4.46
N GLY A 260 4.06 16.93 -3.56
CA GLY A 260 3.27 16.81 -2.35
C GLY A 260 3.53 17.89 -1.30
N PRO A 261 2.69 17.91 -0.24
CA PRO A 261 2.70 18.95 0.78
C PRO A 261 3.90 18.92 1.73
N PHE A 262 4.71 17.85 1.71
CA PHE A 262 5.88 17.73 2.57
C PHE A 262 7.13 17.39 1.76
N ILE A 263 8.28 17.80 2.29
CA ILE A 263 9.63 17.55 1.77
C ILE A 263 10.38 16.76 2.84
N LEU A 264 11.20 15.79 2.42
CA LEU A 264 11.98 14.98 3.34
C LEU A 264 13.08 15.84 3.99
N GLU A 265 13.10 15.85 5.33
CA GLU A 265 14.16 16.51 6.12
C GLU A 265 15.21 15.48 6.55
N ASP A 266 14.78 14.33 7.09
CA ASP A 266 15.67 13.28 7.57
C ASP A 266 15.00 11.90 7.48
N HIS A 267 15.82 10.86 7.32
CA HIS A 267 15.36 9.47 7.31
C HIS A 267 16.43 8.59 7.93
N GLN A 268 16.09 7.99 9.07
CA GLN A 268 16.88 6.98 9.74
C GLN A 268 16.26 5.62 9.49
N ALA A 269 16.95 4.80 8.69
CA ALA A 269 16.46 3.50 8.28
C ALA A 269 16.09 2.63 9.49
N GLY A 270 14.90 2.04 9.46
CA GLY A 270 14.37 1.25 10.58
C GLY A 270 13.86 2.04 11.78
N GLU A 271 14.02 3.38 11.83
CA GLU A 271 13.59 4.20 12.97
C GLU A 271 12.51 5.24 12.61
N PHE A 272 12.78 6.17 11.70
CA PHE A 272 11.81 7.21 11.37
C PHE A 272 12.03 7.85 9.99
N TRP A 273 10.97 8.50 9.52
CA TRP A 273 10.98 9.50 8.46
C TRP A 273 10.53 10.84 9.04
N LYS A 274 11.30 11.89 8.83
CA LYS A 274 11.00 13.24 9.29
C LYS A 274 10.88 14.15 8.07
N SER A 275 9.77 14.87 7.99
CA SER A 275 9.48 15.76 6.87
C SER A 275 9.05 17.13 7.37
N GLU A 276 9.36 18.14 6.57
CA GLU A 276 8.93 19.52 6.76
C GLU A 276 7.91 19.91 5.71
N LYS A 277 7.12 20.94 6.00
CA LYS A 277 6.15 21.51 5.08
C LYS A 277 6.83 22.00 3.80
N ASN A 278 6.26 21.66 2.64
CA ASN A 278 6.61 22.27 1.36
C ASN A 278 6.10 23.72 1.34
N PRO A 279 6.99 24.74 1.32
CA PRO A 279 6.59 26.14 1.32
C PRO A 279 5.92 26.57 0.00
N ASN A 280 6.14 25.81 -1.08
CA ASN A 280 5.64 26.08 -2.42
C ASN A 280 4.50 25.13 -2.83
N TYR A 281 3.82 24.51 -1.86
CA TYR A 281 2.71 23.60 -2.17
C TYR A 281 1.57 24.35 -2.88
N TRP A 282 1.03 23.75 -3.94
CA TRP A 282 0.05 24.38 -4.83
C TRP A 282 -1.28 24.73 -4.13
N ASN A 283 -1.61 24.03 -3.05
CA ASN A 283 -2.79 24.33 -2.24
C ASN A 283 -2.39 25.23 -1.05
N PRO A 284 -2.72 26.54 -1.08
CA PRO A 284 -2.30 27.48 -0.04
C PRO A 284 -2.92 27.19 1.33
N ASP A 285 -4.04 26.45 1.38
CA ASP A 285 -4.69 26.10 2.64
C ASP A 285 -3.99 24.94 3.37
N LEU A 286 -3.11 24.20 2.68
CA LEU A 286 -2.42 23.01 3.17
C LEU A 286 -0.88 23.14 3.11
N PRO A 287 -0.15 22.27 3.83
CA PRO A 287 -0.61 21.49 4.99
C PRO A 287 -0.87 22.37 6.22
N TYR A 288 -1.61 21.82 7.19
CA TYR A 288 -1.90 22.45 8.48
C TYR A 288 -0.73 22.37 9.46
N VAL A 289 -0.05 21.23 9.52
CA VAL A 289 1.13 21.00 10.36
C VAL A 289 2.40 21.48 9.66
N ASP A 290 3.42 21.82 10.45
CA ASP A 290 4.73 22.25 9.94
C ASP A 290 5.58 21.05 9.47
N GLY A 291 5.21 19.84 9.88
CA GLY A 291 5.93 18.62 9.50
C GLY A 291 5.27 17.35 10.02
N ILE A 292 5.80 16.23 9.57
CA ILE A 292 5.39 14.88 9.99
C ILE A 292 6.64 14.13 10.44
N GLN A 293 6.55 13.50 11.60
CA GLN A 293 7.52 12.52 12.03
C GLN A 293 6.85 11.14 12.05
N HIS A 294 7.09 10.36 11.01
CA HIS A 294 6.62 8.99 10.89
C HIS A 294 7.62 8.05 11.59
N ASN A 295 7.28 7.66 12.81
CA ASN A 295 8.04 6.74 13.64
C ASN A 295 7.68 5.29 13.29
N HIS A 296 8.68 4.45 13.08
CA HIS A 296 8.50 3.01 12.86
C HIS A 296 8.16 2.31 14.17
N LEU A 297 6.86 2.21 14.43
CA LEU A 297 6.31 1.63 15.64
C LEU A 297 5.15 0.71 15.27
N ALA A 298 5.53 -0.47 14.76
CA ALA A 298 4.61 -1.47 14.22
C ALA A 298 3.51 -1.84 15.22
N TYR A 299 2.34 -2.21 14.69
CA TYR A 299 1.11 -2.43 15.43
C TYR A 299 1.29 -3.37 16.63
N GLY A 300 0.94 -2.90 17.83
CA GLY A 300 0.94 -3.71 19.04
C GLY A 300 0.78 -2.90 20.32
N PRO A 301 0.89 -3.55 21.48
CA PRO A 301 0.74 -2.91 22.79
C PRO A 301 1.71 -1.74 23.02
N ALA A 302 2.92 -1.81 22.46
CA ALA A 302 3.92 -0.74 22.57
C ALA A 302 3.46 0.56 21.89
N THR A 303 2.86 0.46 20.70
CA THR A 303 2.29 1.60 19.97
C THR A 303 1.14 2.23 20.75
N GLY A 304 0.31 1.40 21.39
CA GLY A 304 -0.77 1.89 22.25
C GLY A 304 -0.29 2.65 23.48
N ALA A 305 0.70 2.11 24.17
CA ALA A 305 1.32 2.79 25.31
C ALA A 305 1.98 4.12 24.89
N ALA A 306 2.59 4.17 23.70
CA ALA A 306 3.17 5.41 23.16
C ALA A 306 2.10 6.47 22.88
N LEU A 307 0.95 6.08 22.33
CA LEU A 307 -0.20 6.97 22.11
C LEU A 307 -0.72 7.52 23.44
N ILE A 308 -1.05 6.65 24.40
CA ILE A 308 -1.56 7.04 25.72
C ILE A 308 -0.57 7.98 26.45
N ALA A 309 0.74 7.74 26.30
CA ALA A 309 1.78 8.56 26.89
C ALA A 309 2.04 9.89 26.14
N GLY A 310 1.33 10.17 25.05
CA GLY A 310 1.50 11.37 24.23
C GLY A 310 2.83 11.43 23.47
N ARG A 311 3.47 10.28 23.22
CA ARG A 311 4.69 10.21 22.39
C ARG A 311 4.39 10.19 20.90
N VAL A 312 3.19 9.74 20.54
CA VAL A 312 2.66 9.79 19.17
C VAL A 312 1.23 10.32 19.22
N ASP A 313 0.84 11.05 18.19
CA ASP A 313 -0.48 11.68 18.05
C ASP A 313 -1.45 10.81 17.25
N TYR A 314 -0.93 10.01 16.31
CA TYR A 314 -1.73 9.18 15.42
C TYR A 314 -1.16 7.78 15.28
N VAL A 315 -2.05 6.79 15.35
CA VAL A 315 -1.76 5.37 15.15
C VAL A 315 -2.82 4.79 14.21
N TYR A 316 -2.38 4.19 13.11
CA TYR A 316 -3.23 3.31 12.32
C TYR A 316 -3.21 1.90 12.94
N GLY A 317 -4.32 1.17 12.94
CA GLY A 317 -4.30 -0.24 13.39
C GLY A 317 -4.04 -0.43 14.89
N ALA A 318 -4.94 0.07 15.74
CA ALA A 318 -4.99 -0.29 17.16
C ALA A 318 -5.59 -1.69 17.34
N GLY A 319 -4.95 -2.53 18.16
CA GLY A 319 -5.53 -3.81 18.59
C GLY A 319 -6.87 -3.59 19.32
N ALA A 320 -7.73 -4.61 19.32
CA ALA A 320 -9.06 -4.53 19.92
C ALA A 320 -9.02 -4.10 21.39
N ASP A 321 -8.08 -4.64 22.16
CA ASP A 321 -7.92 -4.34 23.58
C ASP A 321 -7.56 -2.87 23.82
N LEU A 322 -6.61 -2.33 23.05
CA LEU A 322 -6.22 -0.92 23.15
C LEU A 322 -7.37 0.00 22.78
N ARG A 323 -8.13 -0.34 21.73
CA ARG A 323 -9.32 0.41 21.32
C ARG A 323 -10.34 0.50 22.46
N ASP A 324 -10.60 -0.62 23.12
CA ASP A 324 -11.60 -0.70 24.18
C ASP A 324 -11.11 0.01 25.45
N ASP A 325 -9.82 -0.12 25.78
CA ASP A 325 -9.16 0.62 26.86
C ASP A 325 -9.22 2.13 26.66
N ILE A 326 -8.90 2.62 25.44
CA ILE A 326 -9.00 4.05 25.11
C ILE A 326 -10.43 4.57 25.30
N ARG A 327 -11.43 3.83 24.82
CA ARG A 327 -12.85 4.22 24.98
C ARG A 327 -13.30 4.24 26.43
N GLN A 328 -12.77 3.37 27.26
CA GLN A 328 -13.16 3.26 28.67
C GLN A 328 -12.44 4.28 29.56
N ASN A 329 -11.13 4.46 29.35
CA ASN A 329 -10.25 5.13 30.30
C ASN A 329 -9.63 6.43 29.78
N TYR A 330 -9.67 6.69 28.46
CA TYR A 330 -8.97 7.82 27.83
C TYR A 330 -9.83 8.61 26.82
N ALA A 331 -11.15 8.42 26.82
CA ALA A 331 -12.06 9.05 25.85
C ALA A 331 -12.06 10.59 25.88
N ASP A 332 -11.70 11.20 27.02
CA ASP A 332 -11.61 12.66 27.15
C ASP A 332 -10.37 13.26 26.44
N THR A 333 -9.38 12.42 26.11
CA THR A 333 -8.09 12.86 25.54
C THR A 333 -7.77 12.22 24.20
N HIS A 334 -8.42 11.10 23.86
CA HIS A 334 -8.12 10.31 22.67
C HIS A 334 -9.39 9.98 21.90
N THR A 335 -9.30 10.02 20.58
CA THR A 335 -10.40 9.65 19.69
C THR A 335 -10.12 8.31 19.05
N VAL A 336 -11.14 7.44 19.02
CA VAL A 336 -11.10 6.15 18.33
C VAL A 336 -12.06 6.20 17.15
N VAL A 337 -11.51 6.08 15.94
CA VAL A 337 -12.28 5.95 14.71
C VAL A 337 -12.22 4.51 14.23
N VAL A 338 -13.39 3.89 14.03
CA VAL A 338 -13.51 2.56 13.43
C VAL A 338 -14.41 2.69 12.22
N TYR A 339 -13.90 2.25 11.07
CA TYR A 339 -14.64 2.24 9.82
C TYR A 339 -14.32 0.96 9.05
N PRO A 340 -15.27 0.45 8.26
CA PRO A 340 -15.01 -0.68 7.38
C PRO A 340 -13.98 -0.26 6.33
N ILE A 341 -12.92 -1.06 6.20
CA ILE A 341 -11.98 -0.96 5.08
C ILE A 341 -12.31 -2.04 4.06
N PRO A 342 -12.24 -1.76 2.74
CA PRO A 342 -12.42 -2.77 1.69
C PRO A 342 -11.18 -3.67 1.65
N SER A 343 -11.05 -4.55 2.65
CA SER A 343 -9.93 -5.47 2.82
C SER A 343 -10.43 -6.90 2.83
N ILE A 344 -9.69 -7.79 2.17
CA ILE A 344 -9.90 -9.22 2.19
C ILE A 344 -8.74 -9.85 2.96
N GLY A 345 -9.02 -10.40 4.13
CA GLY A 345 -8.11 -11.28 4.85
C GLY A 345 -8.41 -12.73 4.48
N GLY A 346 -7.38 -13.50 4.13
CA GLY A 346 -7.57 -14.91 3.77
C GLY A 346 -6.27 -15.69 3.71
N MET A 347 -6.40 -17.01 3.69
CA MET A 347 -5.29 -17.90 3.37
C MET A 347 -5.20 -18.05 1.86
N PHE A 348 -4.15 -17.50 1.26
CA PHE A 348 -3.86 -17.66 -0.16
C PHE A 348 -3.03 -18.92 -0.36
N VAL A 349 -3.58 -19.90 -1.09
CA VAL A 349 -2.95 -21.21 -1.31
C VAL A 349 -2.30 -21.27 -2.67
N ASN A 350 -1.11 -21.86 -2.73
CA ASN A 350 -0.51 -22.26 -4.00
C ASN A 350 -1.30 -23.44 -4.56
N HIS A 351 -2.12 -23.18 -5.58
CA HIS A 351 -2.96 -24.19 -6.23
C HIS A 351 -2.28 -24.87 -7.42
N GLU A 352 -1.04 -24.49 -7.74
CA GLU A 352 -0.26 -25.02 -8.86
C GLU A 352 0.68 -26.16 -8.44
N SER A 353 0.94 -26.33 -7.13
CA SER A 353 1.89 -27.33 -6.65
C SER A 353 1.55 -27.93 -5.28
N GLY A 354 2.06 -29.15 -5.04
CA GLY A 354 1.90 -29.85 -3.77
C GLY A 354 0.47 -30.33 -3.49
N PRO A 355 0.19 -30.74 -2.23
CA PRO A 355 -1.14 -31.26 -1.84
C PRO A 355 -2.28 -30.26 -2.07
N LEU A 356 -1.97 -28.96 -2.02
CA LEU A 356 -2.94 -27.88 -2.23
C LEU A 356 -3.34 -27.71 -3.70
N GLY A 357 -2.70 -28.41 -4.64
CA GLY A 357 -3.14 -28.52 -6.03
C GLY A 357 -4.44 -29.29 -6.21
N ASP A 358 -4.77 -30.22 -5.29
CA ASP A 358 -6.02 -30.98 -5.33
C ASP A 358 -7.19 -30.11 -4.81
N PRO A 359 -8.25 -29.87 -5.63
CA PRO A 359 -9.43 -29.15 -5.19
C PRO A 359 -10.14 -29.80 -4.00
N GLN A 360 -10.04 -31.11 -3.80
CA GLN A 360 -10.62 -31.81 -2.65
C GLN A 360 -9.89 -31.44 -1.36
N VAL A 361 -8.55 -31.34 -1.39
CA VAL A 361 -7.76 -30.89 -0.24
C VAL A 361 -8.09 -29.45 0.11
N ARG A 362 -8.22 -28.56 -0.88
CA ARG A 362 -8.63 -27.16 -0.63
C ARG A 362 -10.02 -27.06 -0.04
N ARG A 363 -10.96 -27.90 -0.53
CA ARG A 363 -12.33 -27.98 -0.01
C ARG A 363 -12.39 -28.54 1.41
N ALA A 364 -11.45 -29.39 1.81
CA ALA A 364 -11.38 -29.90 3.18
C ALA A 364 -10.88 -28.84 4.19
N ILE A 365 -10.15 -27.80 3.73
CA ILE A 365 -9.63 -26.72 4.57
C ILE A 365 -10.60 -25.53 4.68
N SER A 366 -11.44 -25.34 3.65
CA SER A 366 -12.43 -24.24 3.57
C SER A 366 -13.74 -24.64 4.24
#